data_AF-A0A8T0WFC6-F1
#
_entry.id   AF-A0A8T0WFC6-F1
#
_cell.length_a   1.000
_cell.length_b   1.000
_cell.length_c   1.000
_cell.angle_alpha   90.00
_cell.angle_beta   90.00
_cell.angle_gamma   90.00
#
_symmetry.space_group_name_H-M   'P 1'
#
loop_
_entity.id
_entity.type
_entity.pdbx_description
1 polymer ?
#
loop_
_entity_poly.entity_id
_entity_poly.type
_entity_poly.pdbx_seq_one_letter_code
_entity_poly.pdbx_strand_id
1 'polypeptide(L)'
;MNFVEKIAECNPKNYQIWHHKRWLAEKLGPDVANKEHEFTMKILALDAKNYHAWSHRQWVLQALGGWESELQYCNKLLEEDIFNNSAWNQRYLVITRSPLHGGLMAMRDSEVDYTIEAILANPQNESPWRYLKGLYKGENNLLVADERISDVCLKVLKNDWSCVFALSLLLDLLRSGLQPSDELKATLEPIRHSNPEMADADLATAVCCTLQKCDPLRVNYWSWYKTTLSSQIS
;
A
#
# COMPACT_ATOMS: atom_id res chain seq x y z
N MET A 1 13.13 -20.48 25.99
CA MET A 1 12.45 -19.29 25.43
C MET A 1 12.06 -18.28 26.51
N ASN A 2 11.44 -18.71 27.62
CA ASN A 2 10.88 -17.84 28.68
C ASN A 2 11.78 -16.69 29.18
N PHE A 3 13.09 -16.94 29.40
CA PHE A 3 14.01 -15.87 29.82
C PHE A 3 14.10 -14.75 28.78
N VAL A 4 14.29 -15.10 27.51
CA VAL A 4 14.46 -14.13 26.42
C VAL A 4 13.16 -13.38 26.14
N GLU A 5 12.02 -14.04 26.28
CA GLU A 5 10.70 -13.40 26.15
C GLU A 5 10.50 -12.31 27.20
N LYS A 6 10.75 -12.61 28.48
CA LYS A 6 10.63 -11.62 29.56
C LYS A 6 11.55 -10.43 29.33
N ILE A 7 12.76 -10.67 28.85
CA ILE A 7 13.73 -9.60 28.56
C ILE A 7 13.31 -8.78 27.33
N ALA A 8 12.74 -9.41 26.31
CA ALA A 8 12.21 -8.78 25.11
C ALA A 8 10.97 -7.92 25.39
N GLU A 9 10.08 -8.38 26.27
CA GLU A 9 8.91 -7.60 26.72
C GLU A 9 9.33 -6.30 27.42
N CYS A 10 10.37 -6.37 28.27
CA CYS A 10 10.92 -5.18 28.93
C CYS A 10 11.72 -4.27 27.98
N ASN A 11 12.28 -4.82 26.88
CA ASN A 11 13.18 -4.11 25.98
C ASN A 11 12.85 -4.38 24.50
N PRO A 12 11.64 -4.04 24.02
CA PRO A 12 11.13 -4.52 22.73
C PRO A 12 11.78 -3.85 21.52
N LYS A 13 12.66 -2.85 21.74
CA LYS A 13 13.38 -2.10 20.70
C LYS A 13 14.89 -2.39 20.68
N ASN A 14 15.31 -3.51 21.24
CA ASN A 14 16.72 -3.92 21.31
C ASN A 14 17.08 -4.98 20.26
N TYR A 15 18.01 -4.67 19.36
CA TYR A 15 18.42 -5.58 18.29
C TYR A 15 18.97 -6.93 18.77
N GLN A 16 19.80 -6.92 19.82
CA GLN A 16 20.50 -8.12 20.30
C GLN A 16 19.52 -9.16 20.84
N ILE A 17 18.48 -8.72 21.54
CA ILE A 17 17.45 -9.61 22.09
C ILE A 17 16.67 -10.30 20.97
N TRP A 18 16.23 -9.55 19.96
CA TRP A 18 15.53 -10.13 18.81
C TRP A 18 16.41 -11.08 18.00
N HIS A 19 17.70 -10.74 17.81
CA HIS A 19 18.65 -11.64 17.16
C HIS A 19 18.85 -12.94 17.94
N HIS A 20 19.04 -12.85 19.26
CA HIS A 20 19.20 -14.03 20.11
C HIS A 20 17.93 -14.90 20.12
N LYS A 21 16.75 -14.28 20.09
CA LYS A 21 15.47 -14.99 19.99
C LYS A 21 15.34 -15.77 18.66
N ARG A 22 15.73 -15.18 17.53
CA ARG A 22 15.79 -15.89 16.23
C ARG A 22 16.72 -17.08 16.29
N TRP A 23 17.94 -16.88 16.78
CA TRP A 23 18.92 -17.96 16.91
C TRP A 23 18.40 -19.13 17.75
N LEU A 24 17.70 -18.85 18.86
CA LEU A 24 17.06 -19.91 19.66
C LEU A 24 15.93 -20.60 18.89
N ALA A 25 15.06 -19.85 18.22
CA ALA A 25 13.97 -20.41 17.44
C ALA A 25 14.47 -21.28 16.28
N GLU A 26 15.55 -20.89 15.61
CA GLU A 26 16.23 -21.71 14.59
C GLU A 26 16.70 -23.06 15.13
N LYS A 27 17.24 -23.09 16.35
CA LYS A 27 17.70 -24.33 16.98
C LYS A 27 16.55 -25.23 17.42
N LEU A 28 15.39 -24.65 17.73
CA LEU A 28 14.20 -25.39 18.16
C LEU A 28 13.35 -25.87 16.99
N GLY A 29 13.43 -25.22 15.82
CA GLY A 29 12.76 -25.64 14.60
C GLY A 29 11.28 -25.22 14.48
N PRO A 30 10.55 -25.75 13.48
CA PRO A 30 9.19 -25.32 13.14
C PRO A 30 8.16 -25.40 14.29
N ASP A 31 8.36 -26.31 15.24
CA ASP A 31 7.44 -26.54 16.36
C ASP A 31 7.23 -25.30 17.26
N VAL A 32 8.14 -24.31 17.21
CA VAL A 32 7.99 -23.06 17.97
C VAL A 32 7.31 -21.92 17.20
N ALA A 33 7.01 -22.08 15.90
CA ALA A 33 6.45 -21.02 15.06
C ALA A 33 5.22 -20.36 15.69
N ASN A 34 4.24 -21.17 16.13
CA ASN A 34 3.02 -20.67 16.77
C ASN A 34 3.31 -19.86 18.04
N LYS A 35 4.26 -20.29 18.87
CA LYS A 35 4.66 -19.55 20.08
C LYS A 35 5.30 -18.21 19.73
N GLU A 36 6.10 -18.17 18.67
CA GLU A 36 6.71 -16.92 18.19
C GLU A 36 5.66 -15.96 17.57
N HIS A 37 4.64 -16.50 16.90
CA HIS A 37 3.51 -15.72 16.41
C HIS A 37 2.67 -15.14 17.56
N GLU A 38 2.38 -15.92 18.60
CA GLU A 38 1.71 -15.43 19.80
C GLU A 38 2.53 -14.37 20.53
N PHE A 39 3.84 -14.58 20.64
CA PHE A 39 4.74 -13.61 21.25
C PHE A 39 4.74 -12.28 20.48
N THR A 40 4.90 -12.32 19.16
CA THR A 40 4.88 -11.10 18.35
C THR A 40 3.52 -10.40 18.40
N MET A 41 2.41 -11.15 18.49
CA MET A 41 1.08 -10.58 18.70
C MET A 41 0.99 -9.79 20.00
N LYS A 42 1.54 -10.31 21.12
CA LYS A 42 1.57 -9.58 22.40
C LYS A 42 2.37 -8.28 22.31
N ILE A 43 3.53 -8.30 21.66
CA ILE A 43 4.34 -7.09 21.47
C ILE A 43 3.63 -6.07 20.59
N LEU A 44 2.98 -6.52 19.52
CA LEU A 44 2.25 -5.66 18.59
C LEU A 44 0.97 -5.08 19.20
N ALA A 45 0.34 -5.78 20.15
CA ALA A 45 -0.77 -5.23 20.92
C ALA A 45 -0.35 -4.03 21.81
N LEU A 46 0.93 -3.96 22.20
CA LEU A 46 1.49 -2.84 22.97
C LEU A 46 2.05 -1.73 22.06
N ASP A 47 2.70 -2.10 20.96
CA ASP A 47 3.24 -1.19 19.94
C ASP A 47 3.02 -1.80 18.55
N ALA A 48 1.89 -1.45 17.93
CA ALA A 48 1.46 -1.97 16.63
C ALA A 48 2.44 -1.67 15.48
N LYS A 49 3.35 -0.71 15.68
CA LYS A 49 4.36 -0.29 14.70
C LYS A 49 5.76 -0.76 15.07
N ASN A 50 5.90 -1.67 16.05
CA ASN A 50 7.20 -2.21 16.45
C ASN A 50 7.88 -2.94 15.27
N TYR A 51 8.91 -2.30 14.72
CA TYR A 51 9.64 -2.81 13.56
C TYR A 51 10.32 -4.15 13.81
N HIS A 52 10.86 -4.37 15.01
CA HIS A 52 11.53 -5.62 15.34
C HIS A 52 10.55 -6.79 15.44
N ALA A 53 9.38 -6.57 16.03
CA ALA A 53 8.33 -7.56 16.11
C ALA A 53 7.83 -7.96 14.72
N TRP A 54 7.57 -6.99 13.84
CA TRP A 54 7.20 -7.26 12.44
C TRP A 54 8.31 -8.00 11.68
N SER A 55 9.56 -7.54 11.79
CA SER A 55 10.70 -8.20 11.15
C SER A 55 10.89 -9.64 11.65
N HIS A 56 10.74 -9.87 12.96
CA HIS A 56 10.80 -11.21 13.54
C HIS A 56 9.65 -12.08 13.06
N ARG A 57 8.43 -11.56 13.05
CA ARG A 57 7.25 -12.29 12.58
C ARG A 57 7.41 -12.74 11.13
N GLN A 58 7.88 -11.87 10.23
CA GLN A 58 8.15 -12.22 8.83
C GLN A 58 9.24 -13.27 8.70
N TRP A 59 10.29 -13.18 9.51
CA TRP A 59 11.34 -14.19 9.54
C TRP A 59 10.79 -15.56 10.01
N VAL A 60 9.96 -15.60 11.05
CA VAL A 60 9.32 -16.85 11.53
C VAL A 60 8.50 -17.49 10.41
N LEU A 61 7.68 -16.71 9.71
CA LEU A 61 6.89 -17.22 8.58
C LEU A 61 7.77 -17.87 7.51
N GLN A 62 8.86 -17.20 7.13
CA GLN A 62 9.75 -17.65 6.07
C GLN A 62 10.63 -18.84 6.47
N ALA A 63 11.12 -18.86 7.72
CA ALA A 63 12.08 -19.85 8.18
C ALA A 63 11.42 -21.07 8.84
N LEU A 64 10.30 -20.87 9.55
CA LEU A 64 9.67 -21.87 10.41
C LEU A 64 8.23 -22.23 9.99
N GLY A 65 7.55 -21.39 9.20
CA GLY A 65 6.17 -21.62 8.76
C GLY A 65 5.12 -20.87 9.60
N GLY A 66 3.89 -21.40 9.69
CA GLY A 66 2.77 -20.76 10.41
C GLY A 66 1.95 -19.78 9.56
N TRP A 67 1.85 -20.04 8.25
CA TRP A 67 1.19 -19.14 7.29
C TRP A 67 -0.35 -19.17 7.37
N GLU A 68 -0.92 -20.25 7.88
CA GLU A 68 -2.35 -20.59 7.78
C GLU A 68 -3.27 -19.52 8.38
N SER A 69 -2.82 -18.83 9.43
CA SER A 69 -3.59 -17.82 10.16
C SER A 69 -3.15 -16.38 9.86
N GLU A 70 -2.09 -16.19 9.07
CA GLU A 70 -1.44 -14.88 8.95
C GLU A 70 -2.28 -13.87 8.17
N LEU A 71 -2.99 -14.30 7.12
CA LEU A 71 -3.89 -13.43 6.38
C LEU A 71 -5.09 -13.01 7.24
N GLN A 72 -5.64 -13.92 8.04
CA GLN A 72 -6.71 -13.61 9.00
C GLN A 72 -6.23 -12.63 10.06
N TYR A 73 -4.99 -12.77 10.54
CA TYR A 73 -4.39 -11.82 11.47
C TYR A 73 -4.27 -10.41 10.84
N CYS A 74 -3.87 -10.34 9.56
CA CYS A 74 -3.84 -9.08 8.82
C CYS A 74 -5.24 -8.46 8.70
N ASN A 75 -6.28 -9.26 8.40
CA ASN A 75 -7.68 -8.79 8.37
C ASN A 75 -8.06 -8.15 9.71
N LYS A 76 -7.82 -8.86 10.82
CA LYS A 76 -8.15 -8.37 12.16
C LYS A 76 -7.48 -7.02 12.45
N LEU A 77 -6.20 -6.88 12.13
CA LEU A 77 -5.47 -5.63 12.38
C LEU A 77 -6.00 -4.46 11.52
N LEU A 78 -6.45 -4.74 10.29
CA LEU A 78 -7.00 -3.72 9.39
C LEU A 78 -8.46 -3.37 9.72
N GLU A 79 -9.22 -4.31 10.29
CA GLU A 79 -10.53 -4.05 10.87
C GLU A 79 -10.42 -3.16 12.12
N GLU A 80 -9.38 -3.34 12.93
CA GLU A 80 -9.09 -2.51 14.11
C GLU A 80 -8.54 -1.12 13.73
N ASP A 81 -7.60 -1.05 12.78
CA ASP A 81 -7.02 0.19 12.28
C ASP A 81 -6.64 0.09 10.80
N ILE A 82 -7.51 0.59 9.93
CA ILE A 82 -7.27 0.60 8.48
C ILE A 82 -6.08 1.49 8.07
N PHE A 83 -5.61 2.40 8.93
CA PHE A 83 -4.43 3.25 8.71
C PHE A 83 -3.11 2.57 9.12
N ASN A 84 -3.18 1.32 9.58
CA ASN A 84 -2.00 0.56 9.97
C ASN A 84 -1.19 0.10 8.74
N ASN A 85 -0.26 0.94 8.29
CA ASN A 85 0.63 0.63 7.16
C ASN A 85 1.45 -0.66 7.36
N SER A 86 1.78 -1.03 8.60
CA SER A 86 2.51 -2.27 8.87
C SER A 86 1.66 -3.50 8.59
N ALA A 87 0.35 -3.44 8.90
CA ALA A 87 -0.60 -4.50 8.57
C ALA A 87 -0.79 -4.63 7.04
N TRP A 88 -0.91 -3.51 6.32
CA TRP A 88 -0.93 -3.53 4.84
C TRP A 88 0.34 -4.13 4.23
N ASN A 89 1.51 -3.76 4.75
CA ASN A 89 2.78 -4.34 4.31
C ASN A 89 2.87 -5.84 4.61
N GLN A 90 2.41 -6.26 5.80
CA GLN A 90 2.36 -7.67 6.16
C GLN A 90 1.42 -8.44 5.23
N ARG A 91 0.22 -7.91 4.98
CA ARG A 91 -0.73 -8.47 4.02
C ARG A 91 -0.10 -8.70 2.66
N TYR A 92 0.65 -7.70 2.16
CA TYR A 92 1.36 -7.81 0.87
C TYR A 92 2.39 -8.95 0.89
N LEU A 93 3.17 -9.06 1.98
CA LEU A 93 4.11 -10.17 2.14
C LEU A 93 3.40 -11.53 2.14
N VAL A 94 2.27 -11.65 2.84
CA VAL A 94 1.50 -12.91 2.92
C VAL A 94 1.01 -13.33 1.55
N ILE A 95 0.31 -12.45 0.82
CA ILE A 95 -0.24 -12.80 -0.50
C ILE A 95 0.84 -13.09 -1.55
N THR A 96 2.06 -12.56 -1.37
CA THR A 96 3.15 -12.71 -2.35
C THR A 96 4.14 -13.82 -2.02
N ARG A 97 4.29 -14.19 -0.74
CA ARG A 97 5.32 -15.12 -0.26
C ARG A 97 4.76 -16.38 0.36
N SER A 98 3.52 -16.38 0.83
CA SER A 98 2.91 -17.58 1.40
C SER A 98 2.84 -18.68 0.34
N PRO A 99 3.28 -19.91 0.66
CA PRO A 99 3.12 -21.05 -0.23
C PRO A 99 1.64 -21.45 -0.41
N LEU A 100 0.72 -20.92 0.42
CA LEU A 100 -0.69 -21.31 0.45
C LEU A 100 -1.58 -20.53 -0.52
N HIS A 101 -1.13 -19.37 -1.01
CA HIS A 101 -2.00 -18.41 -1.72
C HIS A 101 -1.74 -18.30 -3.23
N GLY A 102 -0.77 -19.02 -3.77
CA GLY A 102 -0.48 -18.99 -5.22
C GLY A 102 0.14 -17.69 -5.74
N GLY A 103 0.46 -16.73 -4.86
CA GLY A 103 1.12 -15.47 -5.21
C GLY A 103 0.16 -14.41 -5.77
N LEU A 104 0.75 -13.32 -6.29
CA LEU A 104 -0.01 -12.18 -6.82
C LEU A 104 -1.00 -12.58 -7.91
N MET A 105 -0.61 -13.47 -8.83
CA MET A 105 -1.48 -13.87 -9.94
C MET A 105 -2.81 -14.46 -9.46
N ALA A 106 -2.80 -15.25 -8.39
CA ALA A 106 -4.00 -15.88 -7.83
C ALA A 106 -4.80 -14.92 -6.94
N MET A 107 -4.12 -14.05 -6.19
CA MET A 107 -4.76 -13.20 -5.18
C MET A 107 -5.23 -11.85 -5.72
N ARG A 108 -4.65 -11.36 -6.83
CA ARG A 108 -4.82 -9.98 -7.31
C ARG A 108 -6.27 -9.53 -7.35
N ASP A 109 -7.15 -10.31 -7.95
CA ASP A 109 -8.53 -9.90 -8.18
C ASP A 109 -9.26 -9.60 -6.86
N SER A 110 -9.24 -10.55 -5.92
CA SER A 110 -9.83 -10.36 -4.58
C SER A 110 -9.17 -9.25 -3.77
N GLU A 111 -7.86 -9.05 -3.94
CA GLU A 111 -7.10 -8.02 -3.23
C GLU A 111 -7.37 -6.62 -3.79
N VAL A 112 -7.63 -6.51 -5.09
CA VAL A 112 -8.08 -5.26 -5.73
C VAL A 112 -9.44 -4.86 -5.17
N ASP A 113 -10.40 -5.78 -5.12
CA ASP A 113 -11.74 -5.50 -4.60
C ASP A 113 -11.68 -5.04 -3.13
N TYR A 114 -10.97 -5.80 -2.28
CA TYR A 114 -10.75 -5.45 -0.87
C TYR A 114 -10.11 -4.06 -0.71
N THR A 115 -9.11 -3.75 -1.54
CA THR A 115 -8.40 -2.47 -1.45
C THR A 115 -9.25 -1.31 -1.94
N ILE A 116 -10.08 -1.52 -2.97
CA ILE A 116 -11.02 -0.50 -3.46
C ILE A 116 -12.07 -0.17 -2.38
N GLU A 117 -12.61 -1.18 -1.69
CA GLU A 117 -13.50 -0.95 -0.55
C GLU A 117 -12.84 -0.08 0.52
N ALA A 118 -11.59 -0.38 0.88
CA ALA A 118 -10.82 0.40 1.85
C ALA A 118 -10.57 1.85 1.39
N ILE A 119 -10.26 2.05 0.09
CA ILE A 119 -10.09 3.38 -0.51
C ILE A 119 -11.39 4.17 -0.46
N LEU A 120 -12.51 3.59 -0.89
CA LEU A 120 -13.79 4.28 -0.94
C LEU A 120 -14.27 4.66 0.47
N ALA A 121 -14.00 3.82 1.47
CA ALA A 121 -14.33 4.12 2.86
C ALA A 121 -13.43 5.24 3.44
N ASN A 122 -12.13 5.27 3.09
CA ASN A 122 -11.17 6.24 3.61
C ASN A 122 -10.23 6.78 2.52
N PRO A 123 -10.69 7.67 1.62
CA PRO A 123 -9.89 8.09 0.45
C PRO A 123 -8.59 8.82 0.80
N GLN A 124 -8.52 9.42 1.99
CA GLN A 124 -7.35 10.13 2.51
C GLN A 124 -6.32 9.20 3.20
N ASN A 125 -6.58 7.89 3.26
CA ASN A 125 -5.61 6.91 3.75
C ASN A 125 -4.65 6.50 2.63
N GLU A 126 -3.38 6.88 2.74
CA GLU A 126 -2.36 6.57 1.72
C GLU A 126 -2.07 5.07 1.56
N SER A 127 -2.18 4.29 2.64
CA SER A 127 -1.77 2.87 2.66
C SER A 127 -2.48 2.00 1.63
N PRO A 128 -3.83 1.98 1.51
CA PRO A 128 -4.50 1.17 0.50
C PRO A 128 -4.19 1.62 -0.94
N TRP A 129 -4.00 2.92 -1.21
CA TRP A 129 -3.55 3.36 -2.54
C TRP A 129 -2.17 2.82 -2.91
N ARG A 130 -1.23 2.83 -1.97
CA ARG A 130 0.11 2.24 -2.17
C ARG A 130 0.03 0.72 -2.34
N TYR A 131 -0.82 0.07 -1.56
CA TYR A 131 -1.06 -1.36 -1.65
C TYR A 131 -1.61 -1.74 -3.03
N LEU A 132 -2.63 -1.02 -3.52
CA LEU A 132 -3.23 -1.22 -4.84
C LEU A 132 -2.18 -1.15 -5.95
N LYS A 133 -1.34 -0.11 -5.95
CA LYS A 133 -0.22 0.01 -6.91
C LYS A 133 0.75 -1.17 -6.80
N GLY A 134 1.01 -1.65 -5.59
CA GLY A 134 1.86 -2.80 -5.33
C GLY A 134 1.37 -4.10 -5.98
N LEU A 135 0.05 -4.29 -6.08
CA LEU A 135 -0.54 -5.50 -6.69
C LEU A 135 -0.20 -5.68 -8.18
N TYR A 136 0.23 -4.60 -8.83
CA TYR A 136 0.63 -4.55 -10.25
C TYR A 136 2.12 -4.21 -10.41
N LYS A 137 2.95 -4.41 -9.38
CA LYS A 137 4.37 -4.06 -9.43
C LYS A 137 5.08 -4.77 -10.59
N GLY A 138 5.55 -3.97 -11.55
CA GLY A 138 6.22 -4.46 -12.76
C GLY A 138 5.30 -4.76 -13.95
N GLU A 139 3.98 -4.58 -13.77
CA GLU A 139 2.94 -4.92 -14.75
C GLU A 139 1.99 -3.72 -14.98
N ASN A 140 2.54 -2.54 -15.30
CA ASN A 140 1.76 -1.30 -15.49
C ASN A 140 0.65 -1.44 -16.54
N ASN A 141 0.85 -2.27 -17.57
CA ASN A 141 -0.15 -2.53 -18.60
C ASN A 141 -1.42 -3.16 -18.00
N LEU A 142 -1.27 -4.04 -17.00
CA LEU A 142 -2.41 -4.65 -16.30
C LEU A 142 -3.10 -3.65 -15.37
N LEU A 143 -2.33 -2.75 -14.74
CA LEU A 143 -2.89 -1.67 -13.91
C LEU A 143 -3.79 -0.75 -14.75
N VAL A 144 -3.36 -0.39 -15.95
CA VAL A 144 -4.12 0.47 -16.87
C VAL A 144 -5.31 -0.25 -17.47
N ALA A 145 -5.19 -1.55 -17.74
CA ALA A 145 -6.27 -2.35 -18.33
C ALA A 145 -7.38 -2.70 -17.33
N ASP A 146 -7.14 -2.61 -16.02
CA ASP A 146 -8.15 -2.88 -15.00
C ASP A 146 -9.03 -1.64 -14.76
N GLU A 147 -10.23 -1.66 -15.35
CA GLU A 147 -11.19 -0.54 -15.31
C GLU A 147 -11.59 -0.14 -13.89
N ARG A 148 -11.51 -1.07 -12.92
CA ARG A 148 -11.82 -0.77 -11.51
C ARG A 148 -10.89 0.31 -10.93
N ILE A 149 -9.66 0.42 -11.46
CA ILE A 149 -8.62 1.34 -10.98
C ILE A 149 -8.91 2.78 -11.45
N SER A 150 -9.28 2.98 -12.71
CA SER A 150 -9.72 4.30 -13.19
C SER A 150 -11.06 4.68 -12.56
N ASP A 151 -11.96 3.72 -12.35
CA ASP A 151 -13.26 3.94 -11.72
C ASP A 151 -13.16 4.36 -10.26
N VAL A 152 -12.26 3.77 -9.47
CA VAL A 152 -12.07 4.19 -8.07
C VAL A 152 -11.51 5.62 -8.01
N CYS A 153 -10.58 5.98 -8.90
CA CYS A 153 -10.12 7.37 -9.04
C CYS A 153 -11.27 8.31 -9.38
N LEU A 154 -12.11 7.97 -10.37
CA LEU A 154 -13.28 8.76 -10.75
C LEU A 154 -14.25 8.95 -9.58
N LYS A 155 -14.61 7.88 -8.89
CA LYS A 155 -15.54 7.91 -7.73
C LYS A 155 -15.02 8.81 -6.61
N VAL A 156 -13.73 8.74 -6.30
CA VAL A 156 -13.11 9.59 -5.28
C VAL A 156 -13.09 11.05 -5.74
N LEU A 157 -12.63 11.33 -6.96
CA LEU A 157 -12.47 12.69 -7.48
C LEU A 157 -13.79 13.43 -7.70
N LYS A 158 -14.89 12.71 -7.96
CA LYS A 158 -16.24 13.28 -7.99
C LYS A 158 -16.66 13.89 -6.65
N ASN A 159 -16.22 13.30 -5.54
CA ASN A 159 -16.57 13.75 -4.20
C ASN A 159 -15.52 14.72 -3.63
N ASP A 160 -14.24 14.44 -3.89
CA ASP A 160 -13.11 15.23 -3.44
C ASP A 160 -12.06 15.34 -4.56
N TRP A 161 -12.19 16.37 -5.38
CA TRP A 161 -11.28 16.66 -6.48
C TRP A 161 -9.85 16.98 -6.02
N SER A 162 -9.66 17.29 -4.73
CA SER A 162 -8.37 17.63 -4.14
C SER A 162 -7.63 16.44 -3.55
N CYS A 163 -8.21 15.23 -3.60
CA CYS A 163 -7.60 14.02 -3.09
C CYS A 163 -6.29 13.69 -3.82
N VAL A 164 -5.17 13.98 -3.15
CA VAL A 164 -3.81 13.84 -3.70
C VAL A 164 -3.52 12.42 -4.16
N PHE A 165 -4.03 11.40 -3.46
CA PHE A 165 -3.76 10.01 -3.78
C PHE A 165 -4.49 9.56 -5.04
N ALA A 166 -5.75 9.95 -5.22
CA ALA A 166 -6.52 9.68 -6.43
C ALA A 166 -5.91 10.42 -7.65
N LEU A 167 -5.57 11.70 -7.49
CA LEU A 167 -4.91 12.48 -8.54
C LEU A 167 -3.54 11.87 -8.93
N SER A 168 -2.74 11.45 -7.93
CA SER A 168 -1.44 10.82 -8.14
C SER A 168 -1.54 9.48 -8.88
N LEU A 169 -2.49 8.63 -8.50
CA LEU A 169 -2.73 7.37 -9.22
C LEU A 169 -3.23 7.62 -10.64
N LEU A 170 -4.19 8.53 -10.81
CA LEU A 170 -4.69 8.91 -12.13
C LEU A 170 -3.57 9.40 -13.05
N LEU A 171 -2.67 10.25 -12.53
CA LEU A 171 -1.52 10.74 -13.28
C LEU A 171 -0.63 9.59 -13.78
N ASP A 172 -0.36 8.60 -12.93
CA ASP A 172 0.42 7.42 -13.32
C ASP A 172 -0.31 6.54 -14.36
N LEU A 173 -1.64 6.44 -14.29
CA LEU A 173 -2.43 5.75 -15.30
C LEU A 173 -2.37 6.46 -16.66
N LEU A 174 -2.56 7.79 -16.67
CA LEU A 174 -2.46 8.61 -17.89
C LEU A 174 -1.10 8.47 -18.56
N ARG A 175 -0.02 8.54 -17.75
CA ARG A 175 1.34 8.35 -18.23
C ARG A 175 1.58 6.94 -18.80
N SER A 176 0.90 5.95 -18.24
CA SER A 176 0.98 4.56 -18.68
C SER A 176 0.05 4.25 -19.87
N GLY A 177 -0.62 5.25 -20.45
CA GLY A 177 -1.39 5.14 -21.68
C GLY A 177 -2.90 5.01 -21.51
N LEU A 178 -3.44 5.24 -20.30
CA LEU A 178 -4.89 5.23 -20.06
C LEU A 178 -5.59 6.19 -21.02
N GLN A 179 -6.63 5.70 -21.70
CA GLN A 179 -7.57 6.52 -22.46
C GLN A 179 -8.75 6.90 -21.54
N PRO A 180 -8.86 8.17 -21.11
CA PRO A 180 -9.88 8.57 -20.14
C PRO A 180 -11.28 8.45 -20.73
N SER A 181 -12.22 7.93 -19.94
CA SER A 181 -13.64 7.99 -20.28
C SER A 181 -14.13 9.44 -20.33
N ASP A 182 -15.22 9.69 -21.06
CA ASP A 182 -15.78 11.04 -21.16
C ASP A 182 -16.27 11.57 -19.81
N GLU A 183 -16.71 10.68 -18.92
CA GLU A 183 -17.11 11.03 -17.56
C GLU A 183 -15.92 11.47 -16.69
N LEU A 184 -14.76 10.83 -16.86
CA LEU A 184 -13.53 11.23 -16.18
C LEU A 184 -13.01 12.57 -16.70
N LYS A 185 -13.06 12.80 -18.02
CA LYS A 185 -12.76 14.11 -18.59
C LYS A 185 -13.68 15.17 -18.01
N ALA A 186 -15.00 14.94 -18.02
CA ALA A 186 -15.99 15.87 -17.49
C ALA A 186 -15.79 16.20 -16.00
N THR A 187 -15.38 15.22 -15.19
CA THR A 187 -15.07 15.43 -13.76
C THR A 187 -13.84 16.33 -13.57
N LEU A 188 -12.89 16.31 -14.52
CA LEU A 188 -11.66 17.08 -14.48
C LEU A 188 -11.76 18.43 -15.22
N GLU A 189 -12.81 18.65 -16.01
CA GLU A 189 -13.03 19.94 -16.70
C GLU A 189 -13.08 21.15 -15.76
N PRO A 190 -13.78 21.14 -14.61
CA PRO A 190 -13.76 22.28 -13.67
C PRO A 190 -12.35 22.62 -13.18
N ILE A 191 -11.48 21.61 -13.07
CA ILE A 191 -10.08 21.77 -12.69
C ILE A 191 -9.30 22.49 -13.80
N ARG A 192 -9.54 22.13 -15.08
CA ARG A 192 -8.93 22.79 -16.25
C ARG A 192 -9.34 24.26 -16.36
N HIS A 193 -10.62 24.56 -16.18
CA HIS A 193 -11.17 25.92 -16.30
C HIS A 193 -10.75 26.86 -15.16
N SER A 194 -10.27 26.32 -14.04
CA SER A 194 -9.75 27.13 -12.93
C SER A 194 -8.43 27.86 -13.26
N ASN A 195 -7.81 27.57 -14.40
CA ASN A 195 -6.56 28.20 -14.82
C ASN A 195 -6.57 28.46 -16.35
N PRO A 196 -6.70 29.72 -16.82
CA PRO A 196 -6.78 30.05 -18.24
C PRO A 196 -5.59 29.56 -19.09
N GLU A 197 -4.40 29.41 -18.47
CA GLU A 197 -3.20 28.84 -19.11
C GLU A 197 -3.29 27.32 -19.38
N MET A 198 -4.35 26.65 -18.93
CA MET A 198 -4.54 25.20 -19.01
C MET A 198 -5.66 24.76 -19.95
N ALA A 199 -6.31 25.70 -20.65
CA ALA A 199 -7.42 25.39 -21.56
C ALA A 199 -7.01 24.38 -22.66
N ASP A 200 -5.79 24.50 -23.18
CA ASP A 200 -5.24 23.62 -24.24
C ASP A 200 -4.30 22.52 -23.72
N ALA A 201 -4.09 22.44 -22.39
CA ALA A 201 -3.19 21.44 -21.80
C ALA A 201 -3.80 20.03 -21.84
N ASP A 202 -2.96 19.03 -22.08
CA ASP A 202 -3.36 17.62 -21.94
C ASP A 202 -3.79 17.32 -20.48
N LEU A 203 -4.57 16.25 -20.31
CA LEU A 203 -5.16 15.92 -19.02
C LEU A 203 -4.12 15.62 -17.93
N ALA A 204 -2.99 15.00 -18.28
CA ALA A 204 -1.93 14.70 -17.31
C ALA A 204 -1.26 15.97 -16.82
N THR A 205 -1.01 16.93 -17.72
CA THR A 205 -0.53 18.27 -17.39
C THR A 205 -1.52 18.99 -16.45
N ALA A 206 -2.82 18.87 -16.70
CA ALA A 206 -3.83 19.47 -15.83
C ALA A 206 -3.84 18.87 -14.43
N VAL A 207 -3.77 17.54 -14.31
CA VAL A 207 -3.66 16.83 -13.03
C VAL A 207 -2.40 17.24 -12.26
N CYS A 208 -1.24 17.35 -12.93
CA CYS A 208 0.01 17.85 -12.33
C CYS A 208 -0.15 19.25 -11.71
N CYS A 209 -0.76 20.19 -12.43
CA CYS A 209 -1.00 21.54 -11.92
C CYS A 209 -1.89 21.54 -10.68
N THR A 210 -2.87 20.65 -10.62
CA THR A 210 -3.74 20.46 -9.46
C THR A 210 -2.99 19.92 -8.27
N LEU A 211 -2.16 18.90 -8.49
CA LEU A 211 -1.28 18.33 -7.46
C LEU A 211 -0.31 19.37 -6.89
N GLN A 212 0.19 20.32 -7.70
CA GLN A 212 1.00 21.43 -7.20
C GLN A 212 0.24 22.32 -6.20
N LYS A 213 -1.08 22.49 -6.37
CA LYS A 213 -1.94 23.26 -5.46
C LYS A 213 -2.34 22.46 -4.22
N CYS A 214 -2.71 21.19 -4.40
CA CYS A 214 -3.24 20.33 -3.33
C CYS A 214 -2.14 19.68 -2.47
N ASP A 215 -0.91 19.55 -2.97
CA ASP A 215 0.24 18.98 -2.27
C ASP A 215 1.46 19.92 -2.35
N PRO A 216 1.41 21.08 -1.65
CA PRO A 216 2.45 22.11 -1.74
C PRO A 216 3.80 21.61 -1.22
N LEU A 217 3.82 20.62 -0.31
CA LEU A 217 5.06 20.00 0.18
C LEU A 217 5.83 19.29 -0.93
N ARG A 218 5.13 18.77 -1.96
CA ARG A 218 5.74 18.10 -3.11
C ARG A 218 5.65 18.92 -4.40
N VAL A 219 5.46 20.24 -4.31
CA VAL A 219 5.34 21.12 -5.49
C VAL A 219 6.51 20.95 -6.47
N ASN A 220 7.74 20.84 -5.97
CA ASN A 220 8.93 20.63 -6.81
C ASN A 220 8.93 19.27 -7.52
N TYR A 221 8.40 18.24 -6.86
CA TYR A 221 8.25 16.92 -7.47
C TYR A 221 7.22 16.96 -8.60
N TRP A 222 6.08 17.62 -8.40
CA TRP A 222 5.05 17.77 -9.44
C TRP A 222 5.51 18.67 -10.60
N SER A 223 6.30 19.72 -10.33
CA SER A 223 6.95 20.53 -11.37
C SER A 223 7.90 19.68 -12.23
N TRP A 224 8.75 18.88 -11.59
CA TRP A 224 9.64 17.95 -12.30
C TRP A 224 8.87 16.90 -13.11
N TYR A 225 7.78 16.36 -12.55
CA TYR A 225 6.93 15.39 -13.24
C TYR A 225 6.33 16.01 -14.51
N LYS A 226 5.78 17.23 -14.41
CA LYS A 226 5.24 17.98 -15.55
C LYS A 226 6.28 18.18 -16.67
N THR A 227 7.52 18.55 -16.33
CA THR A 227 8.58 18.70 -17.34
C THR A 227 8.92 17.39 -18.06
N THR A 228 8.82 16.26 -17.35
CA THR A 228 9.12 14.94 -17.92
C THR A 228 8.04 14.50 -18.91
N LEU A 229 6.77 14.87 -18.67
CA LEU A 229 5.66 14.59 -19.61
C LEU A 229 5.88 15.28 -20.95
N SER A 230 6.29 16.56 -20.95
CA SER A 230 6.54 17.30 -22.20
C SER A 230 7.70 16.74 -23.02
N SER A 231 8.73 16.19 -22.37
CA SER A 231 9.90 15.61 -23.06
C SER A 231 9.65 14.25 -23.75
N GLN A 232 8.51 13.61 -23.50
CA GLN A 232 8.12 12.36 -24.19
C GLN A 232 7.33 12.62 -25.49
N ILE A 233 6.94 13.87 -25.74
CA ILE A 233 6.12 14.30 -26.89
C ILE A 233 6.99 14.97 -27.98
N SER A 234 8.25 15.31 -27.66
CA SER A 234 9.27 15.87 -28.58
C SER A 234 10.21 14.82 -29.14
#